data_AF-A0A8H7AGN0-F1
#
_entry.id   AF-A0A8H7AGN0-F1
#
_cell.length_a   1.000
_cell.length_b   1.000
_cell.length_c   1.000
_cell.angle_alpha   90.00
_cell.angle_beta   90.00
_cell.angle_gamma   90.00
#
_symmetry.space_group_name_H-M   'P 1'
#
loop_
_entity.id
_entity.type
_entity.pdbx_description
1 polymer ?
#
loop_
_entity_poly.entity_id
_entity_poly.type
_entity_poly.pdbx_seq_one_letter_code
_entity_poly.pdbx_strand_id
1 'polypeptide(L)'
;MCSEDSIFVSARALSDPFEEVAPHSIKRLVGNIGQSGICFLVAPQNPRIRDLSDQYNLVTHAAYDFRREDNFSATSLHLSFTDWKFPLDAGGIRTIDQDVLVVESVISVLERGKWVADLDLLSVDFEGLLRIGMKCRCDGVKEDSDYDYTSIDSWEELLDKPETVGVFRAHGNWAARLAAVSILSQQGHGHSICIFGPGGGCLKCLESEYADLFGVDLPEYESPLPSFCID
;
A
#
# COMPACT_ATOMS: atom_id res chain seq x y z
N MET A 1 -27.40 27.62 6.88
CA MET A 1 -27.06 26.34 7.52
C MET A 1 -25.82 25.84 6.81
N CYS A 2 -24.63 26.09 7.37
CA CYS A 2 -23.37 25.71 6.72
C CYS A 2 -23.17 24.21 6.91
N SER A 3 -22.98 23.50 5.81
CA SER A 3 -22.53 22.11 5.82
C SER A 3 -21.18 22.03 6.52
N GLU A 4 -20.99 21.01 7.37
CA GLU A 4 -19.71 20.72 8.00
C GLU A 4 -18.58 20.67 6.97
N ASP A 5 -17.40 21.20 7.33
CA ASP A 5 -16.21 21.10 6.51
C ASP A 5 -15.95 19.63 6.14
N SER A 6 -15.72 19.39 4.86
CA SER A 6 -15.68 18.04 4.30
C SER A 6 -14.54 17.90 3.30
N ILE A 7 -13.83 16.78 3.40
CA ILE A 7 -12.83 16.35 2.42
C ILE A 7 -13.41 15.17 1.65
N PHE A 8 -13.39 15.25 0.32
CA PHE A 8 -13.83 14.17 -0.57
C PHE A 8 -12.59 13.50 -1.15
N VAL A 9 -12.46 12.19 -0.97
CA VAL A 9 -11.28 11.43 -1.40
C VAL A 9 -11.71 10.14 -2.08
N SER A 10 -10.90 9.67 -3.02
CA SER A 10 -11.08 8.33 -3.61
C SER A 10 -11.16 7.28 -2.52
N ALA A 11 -12.16 6.40 -2.62
CA ALA A 11 -12.35 5.34 -1.65
C ALA A 11 -11.14 4.39 -1.58
N ARG A 12 -10.34 4.29 -2.66
CA ARG A 12 -9.09 3.49 -2.74
C ARG A 12 -8.01 3.97 -1.78
N ALA A 13 -7.93 5.28 -1.53
CA ALA A 13 -6.97 5.84 -0.58
C ALA A 13 -7.29 5.49 0.89
N LEU A 14 -8.49 4.94 1.13
CA LEU A 14 -9.03 4.61 2.46
C LEU A 14 -9.54 3.16 2.51
N SER A 15 -8.96 2.28 1.72
CA SER A 15 -9.36 0.88 1.65
C SER A 15 -8.12 0.00 1.57
N ASP A 16 -8.29 -1.22 2.04
CA ASP A 16 -7.30 -2.27 1.86
C ASP A 16 -7.10 -2.53 0.37
N PRO A 17 -5.86 -2.67 -0.12
CA PRO A 17 -5.63 -2.92 -1.53
C PRO A 17 -6.21 -4.27 -1.97
N PHE A 18 -6.53 -5.23 -1.08
CA PHE A 18 -7.26 -6.46 -1.40
C PHE A 18 -8.74 -6.21 -1.76
N GLU A 19 -9.35 -5.14 -1.25
CA GLU A 19 -10.75 -4.83 -1.54
C GLU A 19 -10.92 -4.32 -2.98
N GLU A 20 -11.90 -4.87 -3.69
CA GLU A 20 -12.30 -4.31 -4.98
C GLU A 20 -13.15 -3.05 -4.78
N VAL A 21 -12.50 -1.90 -4.94
CA VAL A 21 -13.14 -0.60 -4.87
C VAL A 21 -13.38 -0.05 -6.28
N ALA A 22 -14.64 0.27 -6.58
CA ALA A 22 -15.02 0.86 -7.86
C ALA A 22 -14.24 2.17 -8.13
N PRO A 23 -13.73 2.40 -9.36
CA PRO A 23 -12.87 3.55 -9.67
C PRO A 23 -13.48 4.93 -9.36
N HIS A 24 -14.81 5.03 -9.42
CA HIS A 24 -15.57 6.26 -9.21
C HIS A 24 -16.09 6.41 -7.77
N SER A 25 -15.70 5.51 -6.86
CA SER A 25 -16.15 5.54 -5.47
C SER A 25 -15.41 6.63 -4.69
N ILE A 26 -16.17 7.51 -4.06
CA ILE A 26 -15.67 8.65 -3.28
C ILE A 26 -16.20 8.52 -1.85
N LYS A 27 -15.31 8.69 -0.87
CA LYS A 27 -15.65 8.76 0.56
C LYS A 27 -15.57 10.21 1.04
N ARG A 28 -16.51 10.59 1.91
CA ARG A 28 -16.52 11.89 2.61
C ARG A 28 -15.88 11.72 3.98
N LEU A 29 -14.86 12.51 4.27
CA LEU A 29 -14.28 12.69 5.60
C LEU A 29 -14.76 14.02 6.17
N VAL A 30 -15.13 14.02 7.46
CA VAL A 30 -15.45 15.26 8.18
C VAL A 30 -14.15 15.89 8.65
N GLY A 31 -13.91 17.14 8.28
CA GLY A 31 -12.68 17.86 8.62
C GLY A 31 -12.40 19.03 7.68
N ASN A 32 -11.49 19.90 8.10
CA ASN A 32 -11.02 21.03 7.30
C ASN A 32 -9.50 20.98 7.13
N ILE A 33 -9.03 21.76 6.16
CA ILE A 33 -7.61 21.93 5.86
C ILE A 33 -7.12 23.36 6.15
N GLY A 34 -7.90 24.13 6.92
CA GLY A 34 -7.61 25.53 7.25
C GLY A 34 -7.67 26.51 6.07
N GLN A 35 -8.21 26.10 4.92
CA GLN A 35 -8.43 26.98 3.75
C GLN A 35 -9.91 27.33 3.63
N SER A 36 -10.19 28.57 3.21
CA SER A 36 -11.55 29.01 2.87
C SER A 36 -11.89 28.65 1.42
N GLY A 37 -13.16 28.41 1.13
CA GLY A 37 -13.63 28.08 -0.22
C GLY A 37 -13.44 26.61 -0.60
N ILE A 38 -13.39 26.33 -1.90
CA ILE A 38 -13.19 24.98 -2.44
C ILE A 38 -11.71 24.74 -2.68
N CYS A 39 -11.18 23.61 -2.22
CA CYS A 39 -9.79 23.23 -2.46
C CYS A 39 -9.71 21.93 -3.25
N PHE A 40 -8.98 21.96 -4.36
CA PHE A 40 -8.56 20.78 -5.11
C PHE A 40 -7.22 20.31 -4.56
N LEU A 41 -7.24 19.14 -3.93
CA LEU A 41 -6.04 18.48 -3.43
C LEU A 41 -5.38 17.69 -4.56
N VAL A 42 -4.11 17.97 -4.84
CA VAL A 42 -3.34 17.29 -5.87
C VAL A 42 -2.15 16.55 -5.27
N ALA A 43 -1.84 15.37 -5.82
CA ALA A 43 -0.68 14.59 -5.40
C ALA A 43 0.63 15.32 -5.74
N PRO A 44 1.70 15.12 -4.95
CA PRO A 44 2.99 15.73 -5.24
C PRO A 44 3.58 15.18 -6.53
N GLN A 45 4.31 16.01 -7.28
CA GLN A 45 4.96 15.56 -8.53
C GLN A 45 6.11 14.57 -8.30
N ASN A 46 6.78 14.68 -7.15
CA ASN A 46 7.95 13.87 -6.81
C ASN A 46 7.77 13.28 -5.39
N PRO A 47 6.88 12.29 -5.22
CA PRO A 47 6.70 11.60 -3.95
C PRO A 47 8.02 10.93 -3.56
N ARG A 48 8.45 11.11 -2.31
CA ARG A 48 9.75 10.64 -1.84
C ARG A 48 9.62 9.32 -1.11
N ILE A 49 10.62 8.46 -1.25
CA ILE A 49 10.79 7.26 -0.43
C ILE A 49 12.09 7.47 0.35
N ARG A 50 12.09 7.12 1.63
CA ARG A 50 13.29 7.22 2.46
C ARG A 50 14.35 6.25 1.94
N ASP A 51 15.60 6.70 1.88
CA ASP A 51 16.74 5.84 1.57
C ASP A 51 16.96 4.77 2.66
N LEU A 52 17.60 3.67 2.28
CA LEU A 52 18.07 2.68 3.24
C LEU A 52 19.08 3.33 4.19
N SER A 53 18.99 2.96 5.47
CA SER A 53 19.99 3.40 6.45
C SER A 53 21.31 2.68 6.22
N ASP A 54 22.43 3.36 6.44
CA ASP A 54 23.78 2.76 6.39
C ASP A 54 24.03 1.69 7.49
N GLN A 55 23.06 1.47 8.38
CA GLN A 55 23.14 0.50 9.45
C GLN A 55 22.83 -0.92 8.93
N TYR A 56 23.88 -1.70 8.71
CA TYR A 56 23.80 -3.09 8.20
C TYR A 56 22.99 -4.05 9.09
N ASN A 57 22.71 -3.70 10.34
CA ASN A 57 22.03 -4.56 11.31
C ASN A 57 20.51 -4.34 11.36
N LEU A 58 19.96 -3.51 10.48
CA LEU A 58 18.52 -3.24 10.43
C LEU A 58 17.75 -4.19 9.50
N VAL A 59 18.46 -4.92 8.64
CA VAL A 59 17.88 -5.88 7.70
C VAL A 59 18.31 -7.28 8.13
N THR A 60 17.35 -8.14 8.49
CA THR A 60 17.64 -9.52 8.89
C THR A 60 17.33 -10.50 7.77
N HIS A 61 16.23 -10.28 7.03
CA HIS A 61 15.73 -11.22 6.02
C HIS A 61 15.59 -12.64 6.59
N ALA A 62 14.87 -12.74 7.72
CA ALA A 62 14.63 -14.02 8.37
C ALA A 62 13.75 -14.93 7.48
N ALA A 63 13.87 -16.24 7.66
CA ALA A 63 12.98 -17.19 7.00
C ALA A 63 11.54 -17.00 7.47
N TYR A 64 10.58 -17.03 6.54
CA TYR A 64 9.17 -16.91 6.85
C TYR A 64 8.68 -18.13 7.64
N ASP A 65 8.06 -17.88 8.79
CA ASP A 65 7.64 -18.90 9.76
C ASP A 65 6.22 -19.43 9.51
N PHE A 66 5.63 -19.12 8.35
CA PHE A 66 4.26 -19.47 7.97
C PHE A 66 3.18 -18.91 8.91
N ARG A 67 3.52 -17.88 9.69
CA ARG A 67 2.58 -17.15 10.54
C ARG A 67 2.16 -15.85 9.86
N ARG A 68 0.86 -15.60 10.00
CA ARG A 68 0.21 -14.38 9.51
C ARG A 68 0.07 -13.44 10.69
N GLU A 69 0.98 -12.51 10.78
CA GLU A 69 1.12 -11.56 11.88
C GLU A 69 1.04 -10.12 11.34
N ASP A 70 0.77 -9.17 12.23
CA ASP A 70 0.87 -7.74 11.92
C ASP A 70 2.08 -7.14 12.64
N ASN A 71 3.21 -7.13 11.93
CA ASN A 71 4.46 -6.53 12.41
C ASN A 71 4.52 -5.01 12.17
N PHE A 72 3.48 -4.45 11.52
CA PHE A 72 3.36 -3.06 11.14
C PHE A 72 2.24 -2.32 11.90
N SER A 73 1.84 -2.84 13.06
CA SER A 73 0.75 -2.29 13.89
C SER A 73 0.93 -0.82 14.31
N ALA A 74 2.15 -0.28 14.24
CA ALA A 74 2.46 1.13 14.50
C ALA A 74 2.54 2.00 13.23
N THR A 75 2.17 1.45 12.08
CA THR A 75 2.06 2.17 10.82
C THR A 75 0.82 3.05 10.80
N SER A 76 0.98 4.26 10.26
CA SER A 76 -0.09 5.25 10.13
C SER A 76 0.06 6.03 8.82
N LEU A 77 -1.07 6.47 8.27
CA LEU A 77 -1.12 7.34 7.08
C LEU A 77 -1.47 8.76 7.52
N HIS A 78 -0.66 9.73 7.09
CA HIS A 78 -0.80 11.13 7.46
C HIS A 78 -1.02 12.00 6.22
N LEU A 79 -2.14 12.72 6.18
CA LEU A 79 -2.37 13.77 5.18
C LEU A 79 -1.68 15.06 5.63
N SER A 80 -0.85 15.63 4.78
CA SER A 80 -0.19 16.92 4.97
C SER A 80 -0.26 17.77 3.70
N PHE A 81 0.10 19.04 3.81
CA PHE A 81 0.03 20.01 2.71
C PHE A 81 1.37 20.71 2.57
N THR A 82 1.81 20.93 1.35
CA THR A 82 3.02 21.74 1.09
C THR A 82 2.65 23.22 0.98
N ASP A 83 3.66 24.08 0.87
CA ASP A 83 3.44 25.51 0.61
C ASP A 83 3.00 25.79 -0.83
N TRP A 84 3.02 24.78 -1.71
CA TRP A 84 2.62 24.95 -3.10
C TRP A 84 1.10 24.99 -3.22
N LYS A 85 0.62 26.19 -3.56
CA LYS A 85 -0.79 26.46 -3.82
C LYS A 85 -0.94 27.55 -4.86
N PHE A 86 -1.99 27.47 -5.66
CA PHE A 86 -2.32 28.52 -6.62
C PHE A 86 -3.85 28.64 -6.79
N PRO A 87 -4.37 29.86 -7.03
CA PRO A 87 -5.77 30.06 -7.33
C PRO A 87 -6.11 29.52 -8.72
N LEU A 88 -7.22 28.78 -8.82
CA LEU A 88 -7.83 28.48 -10.11
C LEU A 88 -8.62 29.70 -10.56
N ASP A 89 -8.06 30.48 -11.49
CA ASP A 89 -8.75 31.64 -12.06
C ASP A 89 -9.90 31.18 -12.95
N ALA A 90 -11.13 31.36 -12.48
CA ALA A 90 -12.36 31.06 -13.21
C ALA A 90 -12.74 32.13 -14.26
N GLY A 91 -11.87 33.13 -14.51
CA GLY A 91 -12.04 34.07 -15.62
C GLY A 91 -13.18 35.08 -15.42
N GLY A 92 -13.37 35.57 -14.20
CA GLY A 92 -14.42 36.52 -13.85
C GLY A 92 -13.87 37.90 -13.44
N ILE A 93 -14.16 38.93 -14.23
CA ILE A 93 -13.92 40.33 -13.85
C ILE A 93 -14.78 40.64 -12.62
N ARG A 94 -14.14 40.76 -11.44
CA ARG A 94 -14.66 41.26 -10.13
C ARG A 94 -15.28 40.25 -9.15
N THR A 95 -14.56 39.20 -8.79
CA THR A 95 -14.80 38.51 -7.50
C THR A 95 -13.71 38.89 -6.49
N ILE A 96 -14.12 39.22 -5.27
CA ILE A 96 -13.21 39.60 -4.15
C ILE A 96 -12.72 38.34 -3.42
N ASP A 97 -13.50 37.27 -3.46
CA ASP A 97 -13.20 35.99 -2.84
C ASP A 97 -12.54 35.04 -3.86
N GLN A 98 -11.44 34.40 -3.45
CA GLN A 98 -10.85 33.29 -4.20
C GLN A 98 -11.70 32.04 -3.92
N ASP A 99 -12.60 31.71 -4.84
CA ASP A 99 -13.58 30.64 -4.62
C ASP A 99 -12.94 29.23 -4.68
N VAL A 100 -11.81 29.09 -5.38
CA VAL A 100 -11.19 27.81 -5.69
C VAL A 100 -9.65 27.88 -5.63
N LEU A 101 -9.04 27.01 -4.83
CA LEU A 101 -7.59 26.83 -4.71
C LEU A 101 -7.17 25.43 -5.15
N VAL A 102 -6.00 25.31 -5.75
CA VAL A 102 -5.27 24.04 -5.85
C VAL A 102 -4.22 24.03 -4.75
N VAL A 103 -4.16 22.94 -3.98
CA VAL A 103 -3.21 22.74 -2.88
C VAL A 103 -2.54 21.40 -3.10
N GLU A 104 -1.21 21.38 -3.12
CA GLU A 104 -0.47 20.12 -3.14
C GLU A 104 -0.58 19.45 -1.77
N SER A 105 -1.03 18.20 -1.80
CA SER A 105 -1.32 17.38 -0.62
C SER A 105 -0.54 16.08 -0.68
N VAL A 106 0.05 15.68 0.43
CA VAL A 106 0.91 14.50 0.53
C VAL A 106 0.30 13.53 1.54
N ILE A 107 0.13 12.27 1.15
CA ILE A 107 -0.20 11.17 2.07
C ILE A 107 1.12 10.47 2.41
N SER A 108 1.60 10.63 3.64
CA SER A 108 2.86 10.03 4.08
C SER A 108 2.61 8.83 4.99
N VAL A 109 3.47 7.83 4.85
CA VAL A 109 3.55 6.65 5.71
C VAL A 109 4.49 6.95 6.87
N LEU A 110 4.00 6.77 8.09
CA LEU A 110 4.80 6.88 9.30
C LEU A 110 4.78 5.55 10.04
N GLU A 111 5.97 5.06 10.40
CA GLU A 111 6.15 3.93 11.32
C GLU A 111 6.65 4.47 12.66
N ARG A 112 5.87 4.26 13.73
CA ARG A 112 6.22 4.74 15.08
C ARG A 112 6.54 6.24 15.11
N GLY A 113 5.81 7.01 14.30
CA GLY A 113 5.98 8.46 14.16
C GLY A 113 7.18 8.91 13.31
N LYS A 114 7.92 7.98 12.70
CA LYS A 114 9.01 8.29 11.77
C LYS A 114 8.54 8.14 10.33
N TRP A 115 8.83 9.15 9.51
CA TRP A 115 8.50 9.13 8.08
C TRP A 115 9.23 7.99 7.34
N VAL A 116 8.49 7.31 6.47
CA VAL A 116 8.98 6.21 5.62
C VAL A 116 8.91 6.59 4.13
N ALA A 117 7.75 7.04 3.66
CA ALA A 117 7.55 7.40 2.27
C ALA A 117 6.31 8.28 2.08
N ASP A 118 6.25 8.97 0.95
CA ASP A 118 5.06 9.61 0.42
C ASP A 118 4.40 8.68 -0.62
N LEU A 119 3.10 8.49 -0.49
CA LEU A 119 2.34 7.56 -1.34
C LEU A 119 1.98 8.20 -2.68
N ASP A 120 2.24 7.46 -3.75
CA ASP A 120 1.73 7.70 -5.09
C ASP A 120 0.72 6.62 -5.48
N LEU A 121 -0.53 6.84 -5.08
CA LEU A 121 -1.62 5.92 -5.42
C LEU A 121 -1.95 5.91 -6.92
N LEU A 122 -1.50 6.91 -7.69
CA LEU A 122 -1.72 6.95 -9.14
C LEU A 122 -0.75 6.03 -9.88
N SER A 123 0.39 5.70 -9.26
CA SER A 123 1.36 4.73 -9.79
C SER A 123 0.90 3.27 -9.68
N VAL A 124 -0.15 3.00 -8.88
CA VAL A 124 -0.64 1.66 -8.59
C VAL A 124 -1.71 1.25 -9.61
N ASP A 125 -1.46 0.17 -10.34
CA ASP A 125 -2.47 -0.51 -11.17
C ASP A 125 -3.36 -1.41 -10.32
N PHE A 126 -4.37 -0.83 -9.65
CA PHE A 126 -5.26 -1.55 -8.74
C PHE A 126 -6.08 -2.66 -9.42
N GLU A 127 -6.35 -2.50 -10.71
CA GLU A 127 -7.08 -3.45 -11.54
C GLU A 127 -6.21 -4.66 -11.93
N GLY A 128 -4.90 -4.45 -12.13
CA GLY A 128 -3.93 -5.50 -12.42
C GLY A 128 -3.39 -6.26 -11.20
N LEU A 129 -3.72 -5.85 -9.97
CA LEU A 129 -3.24 -6.49 -8.75
C LEU A 129 -3.78 -7.92 -8.59
N LEU A 130 -2.87 -8.88 -8.41
CA LEU A 130 -3.22 -10.26 -8.12
C LEU A 130 -3.75 -10.41 -6.69
N ARG A 131 -5.03 -10.74 -6.55
CA ARG A 131 -5.73 -10.95 -5.28
C ARG A 131 -5.99 -12.43 -5.08
N ILE A 132 -5.52 -12.99 -3.97
CA ILE A 132 -5.74 -14.40 -3.69
C ILE A 132 -6.55 -14.56 -2.41
N GLY A 133 -7.82 -14.94 -2.58
CA GLY A 133 -8.82 -15.05 -1.54
C GLY A 133 -8.81 -16.43 -0.90
N MET A 134 -8.08 -16.59 0.21
CA MET A 134 -7.81 -17.92 0.71
C MET A 134 -8.81 -18.44 1.75
N LYS A 135 -9.21 -19.70 1.59
CA LYS A 135 -9.74 -20.56 2.67
C LYS A 135 -8.77 -21.72 2.86
N CYS A 136 -8.09 -21.84 4.01
CA CYS A 136 -7.22 -23.01 4.23
C CYS A 136 -8.05 -24.29 4.15
N ARG A 137 -7.61 -25.20 3.27
CA ARG A 137 -8.12 -26.57 3.11
C ARG A 137 -7.14 -27.59 3.72
N CYS A 138 -6.18 -27.08 4.49
CA CYS A 138 -5.04 -27.79 5.01
C CYS A 138 -5.34 -28.38 6.40
N ASP A 139 -5.10 -29.68 6.60
CA ASP A 139 -5.32 -30.38 7.89
C ASP A 139 -4.27 -30.02 8.98
N GLY A 140 -3.73 -28.80 8.95
CA GLY A 140 -2.84 -28.28 9.99
C GLY A 140 -1.35 -28.57 9.82
N VAL A 141 -0.90 -29.18 8.73
CA VAL A 141 0.53 -29.30 8.41
C VAL A 141 1.01 -27.95 7.84
N LYS A 142 1.70 -27.17 8.68
CA LYS A 142 2.05 -25.76 8.39
C LYS A 142 3.50 -25.52 7.98
N GLU A 143 4.36 -26.54 7.96
CA GLU A 143 5.81 -26.31 8.08
C GLU A 143 6.67 -26.85 6.91
N ASP A 144 6.07 -27.36 5.83
CA ASP A 144 6.83 -27.93 4.71
C ASP A 144 6.38 -27.27 3.40
N SER A 145 7.01 -26.13 3.09
CA SER A 145 7.08 -25.61 1.72
C SER A 145 8.37 -26.14 1.10
N ASP A 146 8.30 -26.47 -0.19
CA ASP A 146 9.48 -26.85 -0.97
C ASP A 146 10.38 -25.63 -1.30
N TYR A 147 9.95 -24.41 -0.92
CA TYR A 147 10.61 -23.15 -1.23
C TYR A 147 10.99 -22.33 0.01
N ASP A 148 12.11 -21.61 -0.10
CA ASP A 148 12.57 -20.67 0.91
C ASP A 148 11.91 -19.29 0.72
N TYR A 149 11.15 -18.87 1.72
CA TYR A 149 10.50 -17.56 1.77
C TYR A 149 11.15 -16.66 2.81
N THR A 150 11.22 -15.37 2.53
CA THR A 150 11.76 -14.36 3.46
C THR A 150 10.62 -13.59 4.11
N SER A 151 10.63 -13.47 5.44
CA SER A 151 9.71 -12.56 6.14
C SER A 151 10.19 -11.12 6.01
N ILE A 152 9.27 -10.21 5.67
CA ILE A 152 9.49 -8.77 5.71
C ILE A 152 8.68 -8.22 6.90
N ASP A 153 9.39 -7.80 7.95
CA ASP A 153 8.83 -7.36 9.24
C ASP A 153 9.13 -5.91 9.58
N SER A 154 9.91 -5.26 8.73
CA SER A 154 10.30 -3.87 8.86
C SER A 154 10.22 -3.16 7.53
N TRP A 155 10.14 -1.83 7.58
CA TRP A 155 10.21 -1.02 6.36
C TRP A 155 11.59 -1.07 5.73
N GLU A 156 12.64 -1.25 6.54
CA GLU A 156 14.00 -1.46 6.07
C GLU A 156 14.10 -2.72 5.20
N GLU A 157 13.48 -3.83 5.60
CA GLU A 157 13.41 -5.08 4.81
C GLU A 157 12.50 -4.97 3.58
N LEU A 158 11.49 -4.10 3.59
CA LEU A 158 10.69 -3.85 2.38
C LEU A 158 11.50 -3.06 1.34
N LEU A 159 12.24 -2.05 1.81
CA LEU A 159 13.04 -1.16 0.97
C LEU A 159 14.30 -1.86 0.44
N ASP A 160 14.83 -2.83 1.19
CA ASP A 160 15.92 -3.71 0.77
C ASP A 160 15.35 -5.02 0.22
N LYS A 161 15.15 -5.08 -1.10
CA LYS A 161 14.50 -6.23 -1.75
C LYS A 161 15.15 -7.57 -1.33
N PRO A 162 14.37 -8.55 -0.82
CA PRO A 162 14.89 -9.87 -0.47
C PRO A 162 15.34 -10.66 -1.70
N GLU A 163 16.27 -11.59 -1.52
CA GLU A 163 16.77 -12.47 -2.58
C GLU A 163 15.73 -13.51 -3.02
N THR A 164 14.89 -13.97 -2.08
CA THR A 164 13.77 -14.89 -2.34
C THR A 164 12.44 -14.14 -2.32
N VAL A 165 11.34 -14.86 -2.49
CA VAL A 165 9.99 -14.28 -2.38
C VAL A 165 9.80 -13.73 -0.95
N GLY A 166 9.53 -12.44 -0.87
CA GLY A 166 9.32 -11.71 0.37
C GLY A 166 7.86 -11.68 0.77
N VAL A 167 7.57 -12.08 2.01
CA VAL A 167 6.24 -12.04 2.60
C VAL A 167 6.14 -10.87 3.58
N PHE A 168 5.44 -9.82 3.19
CA PHE A 168 5.20 -8.64 4.01
C PHE A 168 4.10 -8.92 5.04
N ARG A 169 4.49 -9.09 6.32
CA ARG A 169 3.60 -9.55 7.40
C ARG A 169 2.82 -8.39 8.02
N ALA A 170 1.76 -7.95 7.35
CA ALA A 170 0.88 -6.87 7.80
C ALA A 170 -0.59 -7.33 7.90
N HIS A 171 -0.80 -8.54 8.40
CA HIS A 171 -2.09 -9.22 8.33
C HIS A 171 -3.23 -8.38 8.92
N GLY A 172 -4.22 -8.03 8.08
CA GLY A 172 -5.38 -7.23 8.49
C GLY A 172 -5.09 -5.74 8.71
N ASN A 173 -3.86 -5.28 8.47
CA ASN A 173 -3.46 -3.89 8.57
C ASN A 173 -3.53 -3.20 7.20
N TRP A 174 -4.74 -2.78 6.83
CA TRP A 174 -5.00 -2.18 5.51
C TRP A 174 -4.08 -1.00 5.17
N ALA A 175 -3.68 -0.21 6.18
CA ALA A 175 -2.85 0.97 5.99
C ALA A 175 -1.41 0.58 5.61
N ALA A 176 -0.82 -0.38 6.33
CA ALA A 176 0.50 -0.90 6.01
C ALA A 176 0.52 -1.63 4.66
N ARG A 177 -0.54 -2.40 4.35
CA ARG A 177 -0.68 -3.12 3.08
C ARG A 177 -0.81 -2.17 1.90
N LEU A 178 -1.66 -1.13 2.01
CA LEU A 178 -1.78 -0.09 0.98
C LEU A 178 -0.44 0.63 0.77
N ALA A 179 0.23 0.98 1.87
CA ALA A 179 1.52 1.63 1.82
C ALA A 179 2.58 0.77 1.12
N ALA A 180 2.69 -0.52 1.46
CA ALA A 180 3.63 -1.44 0.84
C ALA A 180 3.39 -1.57 -0.67
N VAL A 181 2.14 -1.77 -1.09
CA VAL A 181 1.78 -1.86 -2.52
C VAL A 181 2.15 -0.58 -3.26
N SER A 182 1.87 0.59 -2.69
CA SER A 182 2.20 1.89 -3.28
C SER A 182 3.70 2.11 -3.40
N ILE A 183 4.47 1.86 -2.33
CA ILE A 183 5.93 2.00 -2.32
C ILE A 183 6.57 1.06 -3.35
N LEU A 184 6.18 -0.20 -3.37
CA LEU A 184 6.70 -1.17 -4.33
C LEU A 184 6.33 -0.79 -5.77
N SER A 185 5.13 -0.27 -6.01
CA SER A 185 4.72 0.24 -7.32
C SER A 185 5.58 1.44 -7.75
N GLN A 186 5.83 2.39 -6.85
CA GLN A 186 6.70 3.54 -7.07
C GLN A 186 8.16 3.14 -7.36
N GLN A 187 8.64 2.02 -6.79
CA GLN A 187 9.96 1.44 -7.07
C GLN A 187 10.00 0.59 -8.36
N GLY A 188 8.89 0.48 -9.09
CA GLY A 188 8.80 -0.29 -10.33
C GLY A 188 8.53 -1.79 -10.14
N HIS A 189 8.22 -2.23 -8.91
CA HIS A 189 7.91 -3.62 -8.57
C HIS A 189 6.43 -3.97 -8.63
N GLY A 190 5.55 -3.04 -9.05
CA GLY A 190 4.09 -3.22 -9.06
C GLY A 190 3.57 -4.48 -9.79
N HIS A 191 4.29 -4.94 -10.82
CA HIS A 191 3.95 -6.14 -11.60
C HIS A 191 4.32 -7.47 -10.91
N SER A 192 5.03 -7.41 -9.77
CA SER A 192 5.50 -8.58 -9.02
C SER A 192 4.95 -8.59 -7.60
N ILE A 193 3.69 -8.17 -7.45
CA ILE A 193 2.98 -8.08 -6.17
C ILE A 193 1.78 -9.02 -6.17
N CYS A 194 1.65 -9.77 -5.09
CA CYS A 194 0.51 -10.62 -4.76
C CYS A 194 -0.09 -10.13 -3.43
N ILE A 195 -1.42 -10.13 -3.29
CA ILE A 195 -2.10 -9.62 -2.07
C ILE A 195 -3.01 -10.70 -1.49
N PHE A 196 -2.81 -11.01 -0.21
CA PHE A 196 -3.56 -12.06 0.47
C PHE A 196 -4.93 -11.59 0.97
N GLY A 197 -5.92 -12.45 0.91
CA GLY A 197 -7.20 -12.18 1.55
C GLY A 197 -7.09 -12.22 3.08
N PRO A 198 -7.99 -11.53 3.81
CA PRO A 198 -8.03 -11.57 5.27
C PRO A 198 -8.48 -12.94 5.84
N GLY A 199 -8.89 -13.89 4.99
CA GLY A 199 -9.27 -15.24 5.43
C GLY A 199 -8.06 -16.04 5.91
N GLY A 200 -8.25 -17.04 6.78
CA GLY A 200 -7.17 -17.82 7.42
C GLY A 200 -6.44 -18.84 6.55
N GLY A 201 -6.18 -18.55 5.28
CA GLY A 201 -5.33 -19.39 4.41
C GLY A 201 -3.86 -19.39 4.85
N CYS A 202 -3.13 -20.47 4.55
CA CYS A 202 -1.68 -20.57 4.74
C CYS A 202 -0.94 -20.53 3.39
N LEU A 203 0.36 -20.21 3.39
CA LEU A 203 1.16 -20.07 2.17
C LEU A 203 1.15 -21.31 1.25
N LYS A 204 1.06 -22.52 1.79
CA LYS A 204 0.93 -23.73 0.96
C LYS A 204 -0.34 -23.77 0.12
N CYS A 205 -1.45 -23.28 0.67
CA CYS A 205 -2.68 -23.14 -0.11
C CYS A 205 -2.55 -22.08 -1.21
N LEU A 206 -1.67 -21.08 -1.03
CA LEU A 206 -1.42 -20.01 -1.99
C LEU A 206 -0.60 -20.55 -3.16
N GLU A 207 0.48 -21.28 -2.90
CA GLU A 207 1.26 -21.98 -3.94
C GLU A 207 0.34 -22.82 -4.82
N SER A 208 -0.55 -23.59 -4.20
CA SER A 208 -1.52 -24.44 -4.91
C SER A 208 -2.50 -23.61 -5.75
N GLU A 209 -3.10 -22.57 -5.18
CA GLU A 209 -4.08 -21.72 -5.88
C GLU A 209 -3.42 -20.92 -7.02
N TYR A 210 -2.18 -20.46 -6.83
CA TYR A 210 -1.40 -19.80 -7.87
C TYR A 210 -1.04 -20.77 -9.00
N ALA A 211 -0.59 -21.99 -8.67
CA ALA A 211 -0.30 -23.03 -9.65
C ALA A 211 -1.55 -23.38 -10.48
N ASP A 212 -2.71 -23.50 -9.83
CA ASP A 212 -4.00 -23.73 -10.50
C ASP A 212 -4.40 -22.59 -11.45
N LEU A 213 -4.15 -21.33 -11.05
CA LEU A 213 -4.52 -20.14 -11.84
C LEU A 213 -3.63 -19.93 -13.06
N PHE A 214 -2.34 -20.21 -12.93
CA PHE A 214 -1.34 -19.84 -13.94
C PHE A 214 -0.72 -21.03 -14.68
N GLY A 215 -1.03 -22.27 -14.28
CA GLY A 215 -0.60 -23.49 -14.98
C GLY A 215 0.92 -23.58 -15.12
N VAL A 216 1.65 -23.25 -14.05
CA VAL A 216 3.10 -23.05 -14.12
C VAL A 216 3.86 -24.39 -14.05
N ASP A 217 4.45 -24.81 -15.17
CA ASP A 217 5.53 -25.81 -15.21
C ASP A 217 6.87 -25.09 -14.92
N LEU A 218 7.13 -24.72 -13.66
CA LEU A 218 8.43 -24.17 -13.27
C LEU A 218 9.43 -25.28 -12.95
N PRO A 219 10.75 -25.04 -13.14
CA PRO A 219 11.77 -25.92 -12.58
C PRO A 219 11.58 -26.05 -11.06
N GLU A 220 11.83 -27.24 -10.50
CA GLU A 220 11.52 -27.64 -9.10
C GLU A 220 12.08 -26.71 -7.99
N TYR A 221 12.90 -25.70 -8.31
CA TYR A 221 13.63 -24.87 -7.35
C TYR A 221 13.23 -23.38 -7.34
N GLU A 222 12.33 -22.92 -8.22
CA GLU A 222 11.84 -21.54 -8.20
C GLU A 222 10.37 -21.48 -7.76
N SER A 223 10.09 -20.66 -6.74
CA SER A 223 8.73 -20.44 -6.26
C SER A 223 7.87 -19.83 -7.37
N PRO A 224 6.63 -20.32 -7.59
CA PRO A 224 5.73 -19.76 -8.58
C PRO A 224 5.21 -18.36 -8.20
N LEU A 225 5.30 -17.99 -6.92
CA LEU A 225 4.78 -16.73 -6.42
C LEU A 225 5.56 -15.50 -6.92
N PRO A 226 4.90 -14.33 -7.01
CA PRO A 226 5.57 -13.06 -7.29
C PRO A 226 6.62 -12.71 -6.22
N SER A 227 7.53 -11.78 -6.54
CA SER A 227 8.64 -11.40 -5.64
C SER A 227 8.16 -10.89 -4.28
N PHE A 228 7.00 -10.24 -4.24
CA PHE A 228 6.41 -9.71 -3.03
C PHE A 228 4.99 -10.23 -2.84
N CYS A 229 4.72 -10.74 -1.65
CA CYS A 229 3.39 -11.14 -1.23
C CYS A 229 2.99 -10.37 0.04
N ILE A 230 1.89 -9.62 -0.07
CA ILE A 230 1.40 -8.69 0.94
C ILE A 230 0.30 -9.36 1.76
N ASP A 231 0.67 -9.79 2.97
CA ASP A 231 -0.25 -10.40 3.94
C ASP A 231 -1.12 -9.36 4.63
#